data_AF-A0A0U5FV04-F1
#
_entry.id   AF-A0A0U5FV04-F1
#
_cell.length_a   1.000
_cell.length_b   1.000
_cell.length_c   1.000
_cell.angle_alpha   90.00
_cell.angle_beta   90.00
_cell.angle_gamma   90.00
#
_symmetry.space_group_name_H-M   'P 1'
#
loop_
_entity.id
_entity.type
_entity.pdbx_description
1 polymer ?
#
loop_
_entity_poly.entity_id
_entity_poly.type
_entity_poly.pdbx_seq_one_letter_code
_entity_poly.pdbx_strand_id
1 'polypeptide(L)'
;MAEANKTYGFTIAVKELRETVPNIFRYASAYKRKKNIKSQGLWEMFLEPIEEKPEEPSDNLPEEILITEPGEKNEIDPETMEGESYNMCHFWSNFEIARLDFFRSKEYEDFFEMMDRSGGFWMERWGDAPIHSLAAGILLSPSDIHYFRDFGYRHTTIQHCPANAPARQLPRIPYLEMTTEDEKERIEEDEYWATPDPVKENGVGCRCRCDTDIVDVEGKQGSCLAEWVEVAGGWASP
;
A
#
# COMPACT_ATOMS: atom_id res chain seq x y z
N MET A 1 -17.63 -0.38 -0.52
CA MET A 1 -17.04 -1.53 0.22
C MET A 1 -17.97 -2.73 0.26
N ALA A 2 -19.06 -2.72 1.03
CA ALA A 2 -19.92 -3.91 1.18
C ALA A 2 -20.58 -4.38 -0.12
N GLU A 3 -21.23 -3.48 -0.87
CA GLU A 3 -21.92 -3.82 -2.14
C GLU A 3 -20.97 -4.33 -3.22
N ALA A 4 -19.75 -3.77 -3.27
CA ALA A 4 -18.69 -4.15 -4.21
C ALA A 4 -17.80 -5.28 -3.68
N ASN A 5 -18.17 -5.91 -2.56
CA ASN A 5 -17.43 -6.98 -1.89
C ASN A 5 -15.92 -6.68 -1.68
N LYS A 6 -15.59 -5.44 -1.32
CA LYS A 6 -14.21 -5.03 -1.01
C LYS A 6 -13.90 -5.25 0.46
N THR A 7 -12.68 -5.71 0.72
CA THR A 7 -12.21 -6.09 2.05
C THR A 7 -11.40 -4.98 2.71
N TYR A 8 -10.52 -4.32 1.96
CA TYR A 8 -9.63 -3.29 2.49
C TYR A 8 -9.53 -2.14 1.50
N GLY A 9 -9.41 -0.90 1.98
CA GLY A 9 -9.26 0.24 1.11
C GLY A 9 -8.44 1.36 1.71
N PHE A 10 -7.74 2.06 0.84
CA PHE A 10 -6.70 3.02 1.17
C PHE A 10 -6.79 4.25 0.26
N THR A 11 -6.14 5.34 0.68
CA THR A 11 -5.94 6.57 -0.14
C THR A 11 -4.47 6.81 -0.48
N ILE A 12 -3.54 6.33 0.35
CA ILE A 12 -2.11 6.60 0.21
C ILE A 12 -1.34 5.29 0.34
N ALA A 13 -0.37 5.08 -0.56
CA ALA A 13 0.60 4.00 -0.46
C ALA A 13 2.01 4.59 -0.62
N VAL A 14 2.90 4.30 0.31
CA VAL A 14 4.25 4.90 0.39
C VAL A 14 5.28 3.88 0.84
N LYS A 15 6.55 4.20 0.63
CA LYS A 15 7.66 3.40 1.15
C LYS A 15 7.90 3.64 2.64
N GLU A 16 8.15 2.56 3.36
CA GLU A 16 8.63 2.56 4.75
C GLU A 16 10.13 2.88 4.80
N LEU A 17 10.59 3.35 5.95
CA LEU A 17 12.00 3.52 6.26
C LEU A 17 12.61 2.15 6.60
N ARG A 18 13.58 1.71 5.79
CA ARG A 18 14.21 0.38 5.93
C ARG A 18 14.77 0.11 7.32
N GLU A 19 15.30 1.14 7.99
CA GLU A 19 15.91 1.03 9.32
C GLU A 19 14.90 0.64 10.41
N THR A 20 13.61 0.76 10.13
CA THR A 20 12.53 0.53 11.09
C THR A 20 11.99 -0.90 11.03
N VAL A 21 12.17 -1.56 9.89
CA VAL A 21 11.61 -2.87 9.57
C VAL A 21 12.62 -3.85 8.95
N PRO A 22 13.90 -3.88 9.39
CA PRO A 22 14.93 -4.67 8.71
C PRO A 22 14.60 -6.17 8.62
N ASN A 23 13.90 -6.75 9.61
CA ASN A 23 13.57 -8.18 9.58
C ASN A 23 12.10 -8.50 9.26
N ILE A 24 11.23 -7.50 9.01
CA ILE A 24 9.79 -7.74 8.89
C ILE A 24 9.46 -8.72 7.77
N PHE A 25 10.12 -8.58 6.63
CA PHE A 25 9.83 -9.34 5.44
C PHE A 25 10.23 -10.81 5.60
N ARG A 26 11.30 -11.08 6.34
CA ARG A 26 11.72 -12.44 6.70
C ARG A 26 10.60 -13.20 7.40
N TYR A 27 9.93 -12.58 8.37
CA TYR A 27 8.85 -13.23 9.11
C TYR A 27 7.57 -13.35 8.26
N ALA A 28 7.25 -12.35 7.45
CA ALA A 28 6.11 -12.41 6.54
C ALA A 28 6.27 -13.52 5.48
N SER A 29 7.44 -13.58 4.82
CA SER A 29 7.80 -14.63 3.86
C SER A 29 7.81 -16.02 4.51
N ALA A 30 8.36 -16.13 5.73
CA ALA A 30 8.33 -17.38 6.49
C ALA A 30 6.89 -17.84 6.83
N TYR A 31 5.97 -16.91 7.12
CA TYR A 31 4.56 -17.24 7.33
C TYR A 31 3.91 -17.79 6.05
N LYS A 32 4.05 -17.07 4.93
CA LYS A 32 3.56 -17.47 3.60
C LYS A 32 4.05 -18.88 3.24
N ARG A 33 5.35 -19.15 3.44
CA ARG A 33 5.96 -20.48 3.22
C ARG A 33 5.43 -21.55 4.16
N LYS A 34 5.41 -21.28 5.47
CA LYS A 34 4.97 -22.26 6.50
C LYS A 34 3.52 -22.69 6.31
N LYS A 35 2.66 -21.78 5.83
CA LYS A 35 1.26 -22.04 5.52
C LYS A 35 1.03 -22.54 4.09
N ASN A 36 2.09 -22.64 3.27
CA ASN A 36 2.03 -23.02 1.86
C ASN A 36 1.03 -22.17 1.05
N ILE A 37 1.00 -20.86 1.34
CA ILE A 37 0.10 -19.91 0.69
C ILE A 37 0.75 -19.47 -0.63
N LYS A 38 -0.02 -19.58 -1.72
CA LYS A 38 0.34 -18.98 -3.00
C LYS A 38 -0.20 -17.56 -3.06
N SER A 39 0.58 -16.63 -3.60
CA SER A 39 0.10 -15.26 -3.83
C SER A 39 -1.11 -15.27 -4.75
N GLN A 40 -2.03 -14.33 -4.49
CA GLN A 40 -3.18 -14.03 -5.34
C GLN A 40 -2.96 -12.77 -6.20
N GLY A 41 -1.72 -12.30 -6.33
CA GLY A 41 -1.32 -11.14 -7.15
C GLY A 41 -1.06 -9.86 -6.38
N LEU A 42 -1.49 -9.75 -5.11
CA LEU A 42 -1.27 -8.55 -4.30
C LEU A 42 0.10 -8.54 -3.63
N TRP A 43 0.66 -9.70 -3.29
CA TRP A 43 1.99 -9.82 -2.68
C TRP A 43 3.06 -9.16 -3.53
N GLU A 44 2.95 -9.30 -4.85
CA GLU A 44 3.87 -8.80 -5.85
C GLU A 44 4.00 -7.27 -5.82
N MET A 45 2.99 -6.54 -5.33
CA MET A 45 3.06 -5.09 -5.11
C MET A 45 4.18 -4.70 -4.14
N PHE A 46 4.50 -5.60 -3.22
CA PHE A 46 5.47 -5.36 -2.15
C PHE A 46 6.87 -5.88 -2.49
N LEU A 47 7.06 -6.45 -3.68
CA LEU A 47 8.35 -7.03 -4.06
C LEU A 47 9.18 -6.04 -4.87
N GLU A 48 10.50 -6.10 -4.68
CA GLU A 48 11.44 -5.50 -5.62
C GLU A 48 11.38 -6.29 -6.95
N PRO A 49 11.42 -5.61 -8.11
CA PRO A 49 11.49 -6.28 -9.39
C PRO A 49 12.73 -7.17 -9.47
N ILE A 50 12.56 -8.40 -9.97
CA ILE A 50 13.71 -9.29 -10.22
C ILE A 50 14.40 -8.79 -11.48
N GLU A 51 15.58 -8.19 -11.33
CA GLU A 51 16.45 -7.91 -12.47
C GLU A 51 16.98 -9.25 -13.00
N GLU A 52 16.49 -9.68 -14.17
CA GLU A 52 17.14 -10.76 -14.92
C GLU A 52 18.52 -10.27 -15.35
N LYS A 53 19.55 -10.61 -14.56
CA LYS A 53 20.93 -10.47 -15.03
C LYS A 53 21.05 -11.34 -16.30
N PRO A 54 21.57 -10.79 -17.42
CA PRO A 54 21.76 -11.60 -18.61
C PRO A 54 22.62 -12.81 -18.25
N GLU A 55 22.12 -14.00 -18.55
CA GLU A 55 22.86 -15.25 -18.36
C GLU A 55 24.20 -15.11 -19.11
N GLU A 56 25.30 -15.05 -18.36
CA GLU A 56 26.61 -15.26 -18.98
C GLU A 56 26.62 -16.71 -19.51
N PRO A 57 27.08 -16.94 -20.75
CA PRO A 57 27.03 -18.26 -21.36
C PRO A 57 27.86 -19.23 -20.50
N SER A 58 27.18 -20.13 -19.79
CA SER A 58 27.84 -21.16 -19.02
C SER A 58 28.32 -22.25 -19.98
N ASP A 59 29.63 -22.50 -19.96
CA ASP A 59 30.19 -23.68 -20.61
C ASP A 59 29.58 -24.93 -19.96
N ASN A 60 28.89 -25.75 -20.76
CA ASN A 60 28.20 -26.97 -20.34
C ASN A 60 29.13 -27.91 -19.54
N LEU A 61 29.07 -27.83 -18.22
CA LEU A 61 29.64 -28.81 -17.30
C LEU A 61 28.53 -29.35 -16.40
N PRO A 62 28.45 -30.68 -16.19
CA PRO A 62 27.36 -31.29 -15.42
C PRO A 62 27.36 -30.84 -13.95
N GLU A 63 26.16 -30.61 -13.41
CA GLU A 63 25.87 -30.09 -12.06
C GLU A 63 26.59 -30.83 -10.92
N GLU A 64 26.96 -32.10 -11.11
CA GLU A 64 27.68 -32.89 -10.10
C GLU A 64 29.12 -32.41 -9.81
N ILE A 65 29.73 -31.61 -10.70
CA ILE A 65 31.11 -31.11 -10.51
C ILE A 65 31.13 -29.72 -9.84
N LEU A 66 30.01 -28.98 -9.89
CA LEU A 66 29.90 -27.61 -9.36
C LEU A 66 29.70 -27.54 -7.83
N ILE A 67 29.53 -28.68 -7.14
CA ILE A 67 29.29 -28.70 -5.69
C ILE A 67 30.59 -28.51 -4.87
N THR A 68 31.78 -28.44 -5.49
CA THR A 68 33.05 -28.40 -4.72
C THR A 68 34.11 -27.42 -5.24
N GLU A 69 33.74 -26.19 -5.59
CA GLU A 69 34.70 -25.08 -5.65
C GLU A 69 34.57 -24.21 -4.39
N PRO A 70 35.48 -24.33 -3.39
CA PRO A 70 35.46 -23.48 -2.22
C PRO A 70 35.91 -22.06 -2.61
N GLY A 71 34.98 -21.25 -3.12
CA GLY A 71 35.32 -19.90 -3.59
C GLY A 71 34.23 -19.16 -4.36
N GLU A 72 33.27 -19.86 -4.99
CA GLU A 72 32.10 -19.22 -5.59
C GLU A 72 31.13 -18.81 -4.49
N LYS A 73 31.33 -17.59 -4.00
CA LYS A 73 30.29 -16.90 -3.25
C LYS A 73 29.16 -16.62 -4.24
N ASN A 74 28.14 -17.46 -4.26
CA ASN A 74 26.81 -16.92 -4.47
C ASN A 74 26.70 -15.74 -3.51
N GLU A 75 26.61 -14.51 -4.01
CA GLU A 75 26.35 -13.34 -3.18
C GLU A 75 24.97 -13.55 -2.56
N ILE A 76 24.94 -14.17 -1.38
CA ILE A 76 23.72 -14.32 -0.60
C ILE A 76 23.40 -12.91 -0.12
N ASP A 77 22.46 -12.25 -0.78
CA ASP A 77 21.86 -11.03 -0.26
C ASP A 77 21.14 -11.40 1.06
N PRO A 78 21.59 -10.88 2.21
CA PRO A 78 21.00 -11.21 3.51
C PRO A 78 19.53 -10.81 3.64
N GLU A 79 19.02 -9.97 2.74
CA GLU A 79 17.67 -9.41 2.79
C GLU A 79 16.70 -10.15 1.87
N THR A 80 17.24 -10.93 0.93
CA THR A 80 16.46 -11.76 0.01
C THR A 80 15.96 -13.01 0.72
N MET A 81 14.65 -13.25 0.66
CA MET A 81 13.96 -14.38 1.29
C MET A 81 13.20 -15.17 0.24
N GLU A 82 13.57 -16.43 0.01
CA GLU A 82 12.97 -17.28 -1.03
C GLU A 82 13.11 -16.67 -2.45
N GLY A 83 14.17 -15.90 -2.71
CA GLY A 83 14.38 -15.20 -3.98
C GLY A 83 13.59 -13.90 -4.14
N GLU A 84 12.83 -13.49 -3.12
CA GLU A 84 12.04 -12.26 -3.09
C GLU A 84 12.67 -11.24 -2.12
N SER A 85 12.54 -9.95 -2.41
CA SER A 85 13.00 -8.84 -1.55
C SER A 85 11.89 -7.80 -1.40
N TYR A 86 11.78 -7.20 -0.21
CA TYR A 86 10.74 -6.20 0.08
C TYR A 86 11.10 -4.83 -0.52
N ASN A 87 10.20 -4.23 -1.28
CA ASN A 87 10.39 -2.89 -1.86
C ASN A 87 10.04 -1.72 -0.92
N MET A 88 9.72 -2.05 0.34
CA MET A 88 9.28 -1.18 1.42
C MET A 88 7.88 -0.58 1.25
N CYS A 89 7.14 -0.91 0.19
CA CYS A 89 5.81 -0.37 -0.03
C CYS A 89 4.78 -0.87 0.98
N HIS A 90 3.90 0.03 1.43
CA HIS A 90 2.77 -0.30 2.26
C HIS A 90 1.61 0.67 2.02
N PHE A 91 0.39 0.25 2.33
CA PHE A 91 -0.78 1.12 2.47
C PHE A 91 -0.68 1.90 3.78
N TRP A 92 -0.86 3.21 3.71
CA TRP A 92 -0.64 4.08 4.85
C TRP A 92 -1.84 4.07 5.80
N SER A 93 -1.68 3.40 6.94
CA SER A 93 -2.79 3.02 7.83
C SER A 93 -3.48 4.18 8.57
N ASN A 94 -2.94 5.40 8.48
CA ASN A 94 -3.61 6.61 9.00
C ASN A 94 -5.02 6.81 8.38
N PHE A 95 -5.23 6.30 7.16
CA PHE A 95 -6.56 6.17 6.56
C PHE A 95 -6.77 4.73 6.09
N GLU A 96 -7.73 4.04 6.71
CA GLU A 96 -8.15 2.70 6.29
C GLU A 96 -9.67 2.58 6.39
N ILE A 97 -10.29 2.05 5.34
CA ILE A 97 -11.67 1.54 5.42
C ILE A 97 -11.59 0.05 5.12
N ALA A 98 -11.77 -0.78 6.14
CA ALA A 98 -11.57 -2.21 6.02
C ALA A 98 -12.61 -3.03 6.80
N ARG A 99 -12.82 -4.26 6.35
CA ARG A 99 -13.71 -5.23 7.02
C ARG A 99 -12.99 -5.81 8.23
N LEU A 100 -13.58 -5.63 9.41
CA LEU A 100 -13.04 -6.23 10.65
C LEU A 100 -13.01 -7.76 10.63
N ASP A 101 -13.85 -8.40 9.82
CA ASP A 101 -13.83 -9.87 9.66
C ASP A 101 -12.51 -10.37 9.09
N PHE A 102 -11.81 -9.56 8.28
CA PHE A 102 -10.47 -9.90 7.80
C PHE A 102 -9.46 -9.91 8.96
N PHE A 103 -9.44 -8.87 9.78
CA PHE A 103 -8.56 -8.78 10.95
C PHE A 103 -8.88 -9.79 12.05
N ARG A 104 -10.13 -10.27 12.11
CA ARG A 104 -10.60 -11.32 13.02
C ARG A 104 -10.52 -12.72 12.39
N SER A 105 -10.04 -12.82 11.16
CA SER A 105 -9.87 -14.11 10.50
C SER A 105 -8.74 -14.88 11.19
N LYS A 106 -8.85 -16.21 11.17
CA LYS A 106 -7.83 -17.07 11.75
C LYS A 106 -6.49 -16.86 11.07
N GLU A 107 -6.51 -16.61 9.76
CA GLU A 107 -5.33 -16.43 8.92
C GLU A 107 -4.59 -15.14 9.28
N TYR A 108 -5.31 -14.05 9.55
CA TYR A 108 -4.71 -12.80 10.02
C TYR A 108 -4.21 -12.91 11.46
N GLU A 109 -5.00 -13.50 12.37
CA GLU A 109 -4.59 -13.70 13.77
C GLU A 109 -3.33 -14.58 13.87
N ASP A 110 -3.26 -15.69 13.12
CA ASP A 110 -2.09 -16.56 13.07
C ASP A 110 -0.86 -15.83 12.49
N PHE A 111 -1.05 -14.93 11.50
CA PHE A 111 0.01 -14.08 10.96
C PHE A 111 0.50 -13.10 12.03
N PHE A 112 -0.41 -12.35 12.65
CA PHE A 112 -0.09 -11.37 13.68
C PHE A 112 0.60 -12.02 14.89
N GLU A 113 0.16 -13.19 15.35
CA GLU A 113 0.80 -13.91 16.45
C GLU A 113 2.25 -14.32 16.11
N MET A 114 2.52 -14.68 14.85
CA MET A 114 3.88 -14.95 14.39
C MET A 114 4.74 -13.69 14.38
N MET A 115 4.19 -12.55 13.95
CA MET A 115 4.89 -11.27 13.98
C MET A 115 5.16 -10.80 15.42
N ASP A 116 4.20 -10.93 16.33
CA ASP A 116 4.34 -10.55 17.74
C ASP A 116 5.41 -11.38 18.45
N ARG A 117 5.38 -12.71 18.25
CA ARG A 117 6.38 -13.63 18.82
C ARG A 117 7.80 -13.40 18.32
N SER A 118 7.97 -12.75 17.17
CA SER A 118 9.30 -12.40 16.65
C SER A 118 10.01 -11.34 17.50
N GLY A 119 9.25 -10.55 18.27
CA GLY A 119 9.74 -9.41 19.03
C GLY A 119 10.00 -8.14 18.21
N GLY A 120 9.73 -8.14 16.90
CA GLY A 120 10.01 -7.01 16.00
C GLY A 120 9.33 -5.69 16.41
N PHE A 121 8.14 -5.74 17.01
CA PHE A 121 7.46 -4.55 17.54
C PHE A 121 8.24 -3.83 18.65
N TRP A 122 9.05 -4.56 19.41
CA TRP A 122 9.75 -4.05 20.59
C TRP A 122 11.26 -3.87 20.36
N MET A 123 11.86 -4.75 19.55
CA MET A 123 13.29 -4.75 19.25
C MET A 123 13.63 -3.90 18.01
N GLU A 124 12.64 -3.69 17.13
CA GLU A 124 12.73 -2.81 15.97
C GLU A 124 11.63 -1.73 16.10
N ARG A 125 11.10 -1.23 14.98
CA ARG A 125 10.01 -0.24 14.98
C ARG A 125 8.96 -0.58 13.93
N TRP A 126 8.46 -1.81 13.97
CA TRP A 126 7.41 -2.25 13.06
C TRP A 126 6.13 -1.46 13.30
N GLY A 127 5.75 -0.65 12.31
CA GLY A 127 4.45 0.00 12.27
C GLY A 127 3.34 -0.98 11.94
N ASP A 128 2.11 -0.62 12.31
CA ASP A 128 0.90 -1.32 11.90
C ASP A 128 0.72 -1.28 10.37
N ALA A 129 1.07 -0.18 9.72
CA ALA A 129 0.91 -0.01 8.27
C ALA A 129 1.61 -1.11 7.43
N PRO A 130 2.93 -1.39 7.60
CA PRO A 130 3.57 -2.50 6.89
C PRO A 130 3.06 -3.88 7.35
N ILE A 131 2.61 -4.04 8.60
CA ILE A 131 2.01 -5.31 9.07
C ILE A 131 0.68 -5.60 8.36
N HIS A 132 -0.22 -4.62 8.32
CA HIS A 132 -1.50 -4.72 7.63
C HIS A 132 -1.30 -4.98 6.14
N SER A 133 -0.34 -4.29 5.52
CA SER A 133 -0.06 -4.37 4.09
C SER A 133 0.52 -5.73 3.70
N LEU A 134 1.51 -6.25 4.44
CA LEU A 134 2.08 -7.57 4.18
C LEU A 134 1.03 -8.69 4.44
N ALA A 135 0.22 -8.56 5.49
CA ALA A 135 -0.89 -9.48 5.73
C ALA A 135 -1.90 -9.48 4.57
N ALA A 136 -2.29 -8.29 4.10
CA ALA A 136 -3.17 -8.14 2.93
C ALA A 136 -2.51 -8.76 1.68
N GLY A 137 -1.24 -8.49 1.42
CA GLY A 137 -0.50 -9.05 0.28
C GLY A 137 -0.47 -10.58 0.26
N ILE A 138 -0.36 -11.22 1.43
CA ILE A 138 -0.35 -12.69 1.52
C ILE A 138 -1.77 -13.26 1.38
N LEU A 139 -2.78 -12.62 1.98
CA LEU A 139 -4.09 -13.22 2.21
C LEU A 139 -5.18 -12.77 1.24
N LEU A 140 -5.00 -11.65 0.54
CA LEU A 140 -5.98 -11.03 -0.33
C LEU A 140 -5.48 -10.96 -1.78
N SER A 141 -6.41 -10.78 -2.70
CA SER A 141 -6.16 -10.47 -4.11
C SER A 141 -6.25 -8.97 -4.36
N PRO A 142 -5.71 -8.42 -5.47
CA PRO A 142 -5.92 -7.03 -5.85
C PRO A 142 -7.41 -6.66 -5.97
N SER A 143 -8.27 -7.63 -6.32
CA SER A 143 -9.72 -7.43 -6.42
C SER A 143 -10.43 -7.23 -5.07
N ASP A 144 -9.80 -7.63 -3.96
CA ASP A 144 -10.33 -7.39 -2.62
C ASP A 144 -9.99 -5.98 -2.10
N ILE A 145 -9.05 -5.31 -2.75
CA ILE A 145 -8.56 -3.99 -2.35
C ILE A 145 -9.28 -2.90 -3.13
N HIS A 146 -9.53 -1.77 -2.47
CA HIS A 146 -10.09 -0.57 -3.09
C HIS A 146 -9.21 0.66 -2.86
N TYR A 147 -8.71 1.21 -3.96
CA TYR A 147 -8.04 2.49 -3.95
C TYR A 147 -9.07 3.62 -4.08
N PHE A 148 -9.27 4.39 -3.01
CA PHE A 148 -10.15 5.56 -2.97
C PHE A 148 -9.51 6.76 -3.65
N ARG A 149 -9.34 6.65 -4.97
CA ARG A 149 -8.72 7.68 -5.79
C ARG A 149 -9.53 8.98 -5.84
N ASP A 150 -10.82 8.92 -5.49
CA ASP A 150 -11.76 10.03 -5.47
C ASP A 150 -11.86 10.74 -4.11
N PHE A 151 -11.13 10.30 -3.10
CA PHE A 151 -11.16 10.91 -1.76
C PHE A 151 -9.99 11.89 -1.61
N GLY A 152 -10.28 13.13 -1.21
CA GLY A 152 -9.24 14.03 -0.71
C GLY A 152 -8.85 13.66 0.71
N TYR A 153 -7.57 13.43 0.96
CA TYR A 153 -7.04 13.09 2.28
C TYR A 153 -5.69 13.75 2.52
N ARG A 154 -5.48 14.26 3.73
CA ARG A 154 -4.19 14.81 4.15
C ARG A 154 -3.90 14.39 5.58
N HIS A 155 -2.67 13.99 5.82
CA HIS A 155 -2.13 13.82 7.17
C HIS A 155 -0.74 14.45 7.20
N THR A 156 -0.60 15.46 8.05
CA THR A 156 0.59 16.33 8.19
C THR A 156 1.08 16.92 6.85
N THR A 157 2.17 16.39 6.30
CA THR A 157 2.87 16.87 5.08
C THR A 157 2.67 15.97 3.87
N ILE A 158 1.84 14.92 4.01
CA ILE A 158 1.48 14.00 2.93
C ILE A 158 0.01 14.21 2.60
N GLN A 159 -0.28 14.40 1.32
CA GLN A 159 -1.60 14.71 0.82
C GLN A 159 -1.89 13.86 -0.42
N HIS A 160 -3.09 13.32 -0.47
CA HIS A 160 -3.75 12.77 -1.64
C HIS A 160 -4.91 13.70 -1.98
N CYS A 161 -4.75 14.53 -3.01
CA CYS A 161 -5.72 15.51 -3.45
C CYS A 161 -5.94 15.38 -4.97
N PRO A 162 -6.82 14.45 -5.38
CA PRO A 162 -7.07 14.19 -6.78
C PRO A 162 -7.73 15.41 -7.43
N ALA A 163 -7.38 15.69 -8.69
CA ALA A 163 -7.94 16.84 -9.38
C ALA A 163 -9.47 16.69 -9.61
N ASN A 164 -10.17 17.83 -9.58
CA ASN A 164 -11.61 17.87 -9.82
C ASN A 164 -11.94 17.48 -11.26
N ALA A 165 -12.88 16.55 -11.45
CA ALA A 165 -13.30 16.06 -12.76
C ALA A 165 -14.19 17.09 -13.49
N PRO A 166 -14.06 17.27 -14.81
CA PRO A 166 -14.91 18.18 -15.59
C PRO A 166 -16.35 17.66 -15.73
N ALA A 167 -16.55 16.34 -15.60
CA ALA A 167 -17.85 15.67 -15.66
C ALA A 167 -17.95 14.62 -14.55
N ARG A 168 -19.16 14.10 -14.31
CA ARG A 168 -19.46 13.05 -13.30
C ARG A 168 -19.32 13.47 -11.83
N GLN A 169 -19.32 14.76 -11.53
CA GLN A 169 -19.46 15.22 -10.14
C GLN A 169 -20.91 15.11 -9.66
N LEU A 170 -21.13 14.41 -8.54
CA LEU A 170 -22.44 14.38 -7.88
C LEU A 170 -22.83 15.77 -7.39
N PRO A 171 -24.13 16.16 -7.37
CA PRO A 171 -24.57 17.44 -6.80
C PRO A 171 -24.09 17.61 -5.36
N ARG A 172 -23.59 18.81 -5.01
CA ARG A 172 -23.21 19.14 -3.63
C ARG A 172 -24.48 19.36 -2.80
N ILE A 173 -24.55 18.71 -1.65
CA ILE A 173 -25.57 18.97 -0.64
C ILE A 173 -24.89 19.82 0.45
N PRO A 174 -25.40 21.01 0.78
CA PRO A 174 -24.88 21.81 1.89
C PRO A 174 -24.89 21.01 3.19
N TYR A 175 -23.83 21.15 3.98
CA TYR A 175 -23.68 20.48 5.26
C TYR A 175 -23.20 21.49 6.30
N LEU A 176 -24.14 21.95 7.13
CA LEU A 176 -23.82 22.77 8.29
C LEU A 176 -23.39 21.85 9.41
N GLU A 177 -22.10 21.90 9.74
CA GLU A 177 -21.50 21.11 10.80
C GLU A 177 -22.18 21.40 12.14
N MET A 178 -22.60 20.38 12.89
CA MET A 178 -23.40 20.59 14.11
C MET A 178 -22.58 20.89 15.37
N THR A 179 -21.26 20.99 15.22
CA THR A 179 -20.27 21.00 16.31
C THR A 179 -19.89 22.44 16.67
N THR A 180 -19.89 23.34 15.68
CA THR A 180 -19.78 24.78 15.83
C THR A 180 -21.13 25.39 16.28
N GLU A 181 -21.10 26.17 17.37
CA GLU A 181 -22.31 26.79 17.95
C GLU A 181 -22.76 28.03 17.16
N ASP A 182 -21.84 28.81 16.60
CA ASP A 182 -22.15 30.02 15.83
C ASP A 182 -22.70 29.65 14.45
N GLU A 183 -23.97 30.01 14.20
CA GLU A 183 -24.64 29.77 12.93
C GLU A 183 -23.95 30.45 11.74
N LYS A 184 -23.39 31.64 11.97
CA LYS A 184 -22.71 32.39 10.92
C LYS A 184 -21.41 31.68 10.51
N GLU A 185 -20.62 31.21 11.47
CA GLU A 185 -19.37 30.49 11.19
C GLU A 185 -19.64 29.19 10.41
N ARG A 186 -20.71 28.46 10.76
CA ARG A 186 -21.13 27.27 10.00
C ARG A 186 -21.47 27.57 8.53
N ILE A 187 -22.17 28.66 8.28
CA ILE A 187 -22.53 29.08 6.92
C ILE A 187 -21.27 29.49 6.16
N GLU A 188 -20.39 30.28 6.77
CA GLU A 188 -19.13 30.72 6.16
C GLU A 188 -18.22 29.53 5.81
N GLU A 189 -18.16 28.51 6.68
CA GLU A 189 -17.42 27.27 6.40
C GLU A 189 -18.05 26.48 5.24
N ASP A 190 -19.38 26.30 5.23
CA ASP A 190 -20.07 25.63 4.12
C ASP A 190 -19.82 26.34 2.79
N GLU A 191 -19.91 27.68 2.78
CA GLU A 191 -19.62 28.51 1.62
C GLU A 191 -18.17 28.39 1.16
N TYR A 192 -17.21 28.34 2.09
CA TYR A 192 -15.79 28.12 1.79
C TYR A 192 -15.55 26.80 1.04
N TRP A 193 -16.21 25.72 1.47
CA TRP A 193 -16.14 24.41 0.82
C TRP A 193 -17.07 24.27 -0.39
N ALA A 194 -17.98 25.22 -0.61
CA ALA A 194 -18.82 25.27 -1.81
C ALA A 194 -18.03 25.71 -3.06
N THR A 195 -16.84 26.28 -2.89
CA THR A 195 -15.93 26.70 -3.97
C THR A 195 -14.70 25.79 -4.05
N PRO A 196 -14.80 24.61 -4.69
CA PRO A 196 -13.66 23.72 -4.89
C PRO A 196 -12.70 24.26 -5.95
N ASP A 197 -11.52 23.65 -6.06
CA ASP A 197 -10.53 24.02 -7.08
C ASP A 197 -11.06 23.82 -8.51
N PRO A 198 -10.55 24.58 -9.50
CA PRO A 198 -10.93 24.41 -10.90
C PRO A 198 -10.74 22.98 -11.39
N VAL A 199 -11.64 22.55 -12.28
CA VAL A 199 -11.57 21.22 -12.90
C VAL A 199 -10.32 21.08 -13.78
N LYS A 200 -9.78 19.87 -13.84
CA LYS A 200 -8.64 19.53 -14.72
C LYS A 200 -8.97 18.31 -15.57
N GLU A 201 -8.39 18.26 -16.76
CA GLU A 201 -8.45 17.07 -17.61
C GLU A 201 -7.87 15.86 -16.87
N ASN A 202 -8.50 14.70 -17.02
CA ASN A 202 -8.21 13.47 -16.27
C ASN A 202 -8.43 13.52 -14.75
N GLY A 203 -9.06 14.58 -14.23
CA GLY A 203 -9.51 14.61 -12.84
C GLY A 203 -10.52 13.51 -12.54
N VAL A 204 -10.38 12.88 -11.36
CA VAL A 204 -11.28 11.83 -10.87
C VAL A 204 -12.48 12.44 -10.14
N GLY A 205 -12.27 13.58 -9.46
CA GLY A 205 -13.32 14.36 -8.83
C GLY A 205 -13.54 14.04 -7.36
N CYS A 206 -13.00 14.87 -6.47
CA CYS A 206 -13.27 14.83 -5.03
C CYS A 206 -13.99 16.08 -4.50
N ARG A 207 -14.23 17.08 -5.37
CA ARG A 207 -14.64 18.45 -4.98
C ARG A 207 -13.69 19.05 -3.93
N CYS A 208 -12.41 18.70 -4.01
CA CYS A 208 -11.43 19.19 -3.06
C CYS A 208 -11.03 20.63 -3.35
N ARG A 209 -10.54 21.25 -2.29
CA ARG A 209 -9.70 22.43 -2.32
C ARG A 209 -8.34 22.02 -1.76
N CYS A 210 -7.35 21.86 -2.63
CA CYS A 210 -6.05 21.31 -2.31
C CYS A 210 -5.11 22.38 -1.77
N ASP A 211 -4.25 22.03 -0.81
CA ASP A 211 -3.15 22.91 -0.42
C ASP A 211 -2.14 23.04 -1.56
N THR A 212 -1.75 24.27 -1.89
CA THR A 212 -0.80 24.55 -3.00
C THR A 212 0.64 24.25 -2.63
N ASP A 213 0.95 24.24 -1.34
CA ASP A 213 2.32 24.09 -0.83
C ASP A 213 2.71 22.62 -0.64
N ILE A 214 1.74 21.70 -0.76
CA ILE A 214 1.93 20.26 -0.60
C ILE A 214 1.60 19.59 -1.91
N VAL A 215 2.60 18.91 -2.48
CA VAL A 215 2.43 18.14 -3.71
C VAL A 215 1.67 16.84 -3.40
N ASP A 216 0.75 16.50 -4.29
CA ASP A 216 0.01 15.24 -4.27
C ASP A 216 0.94 14.02 -4.26
N VAL A 217 0.57 13.01 -3.48
CA VAL A 217 1.38 11.81 -3.27
C VAL A 217 1.38 10.88 -4.48
N GLU A 218 0.36 10.85 -5.34
CA GLU A 218 0.32 9.97 -6.53
C GLU A 218 1.57 10.14 -7.40
N GLY A 219 2.02 11.39 -7.60
CA GLY A 219 3.15 11.73 -8.45
C GLY A 219 4.50 11.90 -7.72
N LYS A 220 4.56 11.66 -6.41
CA LYS A 220 5.75 11.94 -5.60
C LYS A 220 6.71 10.76 -5.56
N GLN A 221 8.02 11.04 -5.56
CA GLN A 221 9.05 10.02 -5.32
C GLN A 221 8.83 9.37 -3.94
N GLY A 222 8.81 8.03 -3.90
CA GLY A 222 8.49 7.24 -2.70
C GLY A 222 7.01 6.87 -2.54
N SER A 223 6.16 7.29 -3.48
CA SER A 223 4.82 6.73 -3.67
C SER A 223 4.91 5.29 -4.19
N CYS A 224 3.99 4.45 -3.74
CA CYS A 224 3.87 3.05 -4.15
C CYS A 224 2.67 2.81 -5.09
N LEU A 225 2.15 3.88 -5.67
CA LEU A 225 0.98 3.80 -6.54
C LEU A 225 1.31 3.26 -7.94
N ALA A 226 2.58 3.31 -8.37
CA ALA A 226 2.99 2.69 -9.62
C ALA A 226 2.90 1.15 -9.50
N GLU A 227 3.40 0.61 -8.39
CA GLU A 227 3.34 -0.81 -8.03
C GLU A 227 1.88 -1.27 -7.87
N TRP A 228 1.03 -0.44 -7.25
CA TRP A 228 -0.41 -0.70 -7.20
C TRP A 228 -1.04 -0.79 -8.61
N VAL A 229 -0.75 0.18 -9.49
CA VAL A 229 -1.31 0.22 -10.85
C VAL A 229 -0.87 -1.01 -11.66
N GLU A 230 0.35 -1.48 -11.46
CA GLU A 230 0.86 -2.70 -12.10
C GLU A 230 0.07 -3.94 -11.67
N VAL A 231 -0.10 -4.16 -10.36
CA VAL A 231 -0.82 -5.36 -9.87
C VAL A 231 -2.34 -5.29 -10.05
N ALA A 232 -2.92 -4.09 -10.00
CA ALA A 232 -4.36 -3.88 -10.17
C ALA A 232 -4.77 -3.88 -11.66
N GLY A 233 -3.81 -3.79 -12.58
CA GLY A 233 -4.07 -3.66 -14.02
C GLY A 233 -4.61 -2.28 -14.43
N GLY A 234 -4.43 -1.26 -13.58
CA GLY A 234 -4.89 0.10 -13.84
C GLY A 234 -5.07 0.95 -12.59
N TRP A 235 -5.43 2.22 -12.81
CA TRP A 235 -5.71 3.19 -11.74
C TRP A 235 -7.05 2.96 -11.03
N ALA A 236 -7.98 2.28 -11.68
CA ALA A 236 -9.25 1.91 -11.08
C ALA A 236 -9.08 0.59 -10.33
N SER A 237 -9.72 0.47 -9.16
CA SER A 237 -9.81 -0.84 -8.51
C SER A 237 -10.59 -1.79 -9.41
N PRO A 238 -10.10 -3.02 -9.63
CA PRO A 238 -10.77 -4.01 -10.48
C PRO A 238 -12.13 -4.46 -9.92
#